data_AF-A0A2V9Z9D4-F1
#
_entry.id   AF-A0A2V9Z9D4-F1
#
_cell.length_a   1.000
_cell.length_b   1.000
_cell.length_c   1.000
_cell.angle_alpha   90.00
_cell.angle_beta   90.00
_cell.angle_gamma   90.00
#
_symmetry.space_group_name_H-M   'P 1'
#
loop_
_entity.id
_entity.type
_entity.pdbx_description
1 polymer ?
#
loop_
_entity_poly.entity_id
_entity_poly.type
_entity_poly.pdbx_seq_one_letter_code
_entity_poly.pdbx_strand_id
1 'polypeptide(L)'
;MGLDIRLPIGVLFTVFGIVLTVFGALSNRALYERSLGININLMWGIVLLLFGLGMLILGRRRALPKDSEEETANLTPQAREKQNVSNN
;
A
#
# COMPACT_ATOMS: atom_id res chain seq x y z
N MET A 1 -14.14 2.70 7.82
CA MET A 1 -13.23 2.82 6.66
C MET A 1 -11.97 2.03 6.97
N GLY A 2 -11.86 0.79 6.46
CA GLY A 2 -10.66 -0.01 6.68
C GLY A 2 -9.52 0.58 5.86
N LEU A 3 -8.56 1.25 6.51
CA LEU A 3 -7.36 1.73 5.83
C LEU A 3 -6.59 0.50 5.34
N ASP A 4 -6.32 0.42 4.04
CA ASP A 4 -5.50 -0.66 3.47
C ASP A 4 -4.05 -0.50 3.98
N ILE A 5 -3.77 -1.16 5.11
CA ILE A 5 -2.47 -1.13 5.82
C ILE A 5 -1.27 -1.49 4.93
N ARG A 6 -1.52 -2.13 3.79
CA ARG A 6 -0.50 -2.53 2.81
C ARG A 6 0.22 -1.32 2.22
N LEU A 7 -0.50 -0.22 1.99
CA LEU A 7 0.07 0.98 1.39
C LEU A 7 1.09 1.67 2.33
N PRO A 8 0.74 2.03 3.58
CA PRO A 8 1.71 2.67 4.49
C PRO A 8 2.88 1.75 4.84
N ILE A 9 2.63 0.44 5.01
CA ILE A 9 3.70 -0.53 5.29
C ILE A 9 4.65 -0.66 4.09
N GLY A 10 4.13 -0.75 2.87
CA GLY A 10 4.94 -0.82 1.64
C GLY A 10 5.82 0.42 1.46
N VAL A 11 5.26 1.62 1.65
CA VAL A 11 6.00 2.89 1.58
C VAL A 11 7.13 2.92 2.61
N LEU A 12 6.85 2.53 3.86
CA LEU A 12 7.84 2.51 4.93
C LEU A 12 9.04 1.61 4.56
N PHE A 13 8.78 0.38 4.13
CA PHE A 13 9.83 -0.56 3.74
C PHE A 13 10.62 -0.09 2.51
N THR A 14 9.97 0.52 1.53
CA THR A 14 10.67 1.09 0.37
C THR A 14 11.60 2.23 0.78
N VAL A 15 11.16 3.15 1.64
CA VAL A 15 11.99 4.26 2.12
C VAL A 15 13.20 3.74 2.89
N PHE A 16 13.00 2.84 3.86
CA PHE A 16 14.11 2.25 4.61
C PHE A 16 15.04 1.44 3.70
N GLY A 17 14.50 0.66 2.76
CA GLY A 17 15.29 -0.09 1.78
C GLY A 17 16.18 0.82 0.94
N ILE A 18 15.68 1.97 0.48
CA ILE A 18 16.46 2.98 -0.25
C ILE A 18 17.58 3.52 0.64
N VAL A 19 17.27 3.94 1.86
CA VAL A 19 18.27 4.49 2.80
C VAL A 19 19.38 3.47 3.08
N LEU A 20 19.02 2.21 3.37
CA LEU A 20 20.01 1.15 3.62
C LEU A 20 20.83 0.81 2.37
N THR A 21 20.21 0.80 1.20
CA THR A 21 20.91 0.53 -0.07
C THR A 21 21.92 1.62 -0.38
N VAL A 22 21.52 2.90 -0.26
CA VAL A 22 22.41 4.04 -0.48
C VAL A 22 23.52 4.08 0.57
N PHE A 23 23.18 3.87 1.83
CA PHE A 23 24.16 3.82 2.91
C PHE A 23 25.15 2.67 2.71
N GLY A 24 24.66 1.49 2.33
CA GLY A 24 25.49 0.34 2.00
C GLY A 24 26.40 0.61 0.80
N ALA A 25 25.90 1.25 -0.26
CA ALA A 25 26.67 1.55 -1.46
C ALA A 25 27.75 2.63 -1.23
N LEU A 26 27.48 3.64 -0.39
CA LEU A 26 28.41 4.74 -0.09
C LEU A 26 29.36 4.43 1.08
N SER A 27 29.08 3.41 1.88
CA SER A 27 29.93 3.05 3.02
C SER A 27 31.26 2.44 2.59
N ASN A 28 32.34 2.86 3.26
CA ASN A 28 33.70 2.43 2.97
C ASN A 28 33.98 1.01 3.50
N ARG A 29 34.75 0.19 2.76
CA ARG A 29 35.10 -1.19 3.12
C ARG A 29 35.73 -1.33 4.50
N ALA A 30 36.41 -0.29 4.99
CA ALA A 30 37.01 -0.24 6.33
C ALA A 30 35.99 -0.41 7.48
N LEU A 31 34.72 -0.03 7.29
CA LEU A 31 33.66 -0.24 8.28
C LEU A 31 33.16 -1.70 8.33
N TYR A 32 33.43 -2.49 7.29
CA TYR A 32 32.95 -3.85 7.13
C TYR A 32 33.94 -4.91 7.64
N GLU A 33 35.07 -4.51 8.21
CA GLU A 33 35.99 -5.41 8.93
C GLU A 33 35.27 -6.20 10.03
N ARG A 34 34.30 -5.58 10.72
CA ARG A 34 33.43 -6.26 11.70
C ARG A 34 32.43 -7.24 11.08
N SER A 35 32.22 -7.17 9.77
CA SER A 35 31.22 -7.94 9.03
C SER A 35 31.84 -9.00 8.11
N LEU A 36 33.09 -9.42 8.37
CA LEU A 36 33.88 -10.29 7.49
C LEU A 36 34.04 -9.72 6.05
N GLY A 37 34.01 -8.39 5.90
CA GLY A 37 34.06 -7.73 4.60
C GLY A 37 32.76 -7.79 3.80
N ILE A 38 31.66 -8.32 4.37
CA ILE A 38 30.37 -8.43 3.71
C ILE A 38 29.52 -7.19 4.00
N ASN A 39 28.95 -6.61 2.94
CA ASN A 39 28.09 -5.44 3.05
C ASN A 39 26.65 -5.80 3.42
N ILE A 40 26.43 -6.10 4.71
CA ILE A 40 25.12 -6.47 5.27
C ILE A 40 24.07 -5.39 4.99
N ASN A 41 24.43 -4.11 5.11
CA ASN A 41 23.51 -2.99 4.90
C ASN A 41 22.99 -2.94 3.46
N LEU A 42 23.88 -3.16 2.48
CA LEU A 42 23.49 -3.21 1.08
C LEU A 42 22.61 -4.42 0.78
N MET A 43 22.98 -5.60 1.27
CA MET A 43 22.23 -6.84 1.03
C MET A 43 20.81 -6.76 1.61
N TRP A 44 20.69 -6.36 2.88
CA TRP A 44 19.38 -6.17 3.53
C TRP A 44 18.61 -4.98 2.97
N GLY A 45 19.31 -3.90 2.58
CA GLY A 45 18.69 -2.77 1.89
C GLY A 45 17.99 -3.18 0.60
N ILE A 46 18.66 -4.00 -0.23
CA ILE A 46 18.10 -4.53 -1.47
C ILE A 46 16.90 -5.45 -1.18
N VAL A 47 17.00 -6.35 -0.21
CA VAL A 47 15.90 -7.25 0.19
C VAL A 47 14.67 -6.46 0.63
N LEU A 48 14.84 -5.45 1.49
CA LEU A 48 13.75 -4.60 1.98
C LEU A 48 13.15 -3.74 0.86
N LEU A 49 13.98 -3.25 -0.06
CA LEU A 49 13.54 -2.45 -1.19
C LEU A 49 12.68 -3.28 -2.15
N LEU A 50 13.09 -4.50 -2.49
CA LEU A 50 12.31 -5.43 -3.30
C LEU A 50 10.99 -5.81 -2.62
N PHE A 51 11.02 -6.07 -1.32
CA PHE A 51 9.84 -6.40 -0.54
C PHE A 51 8.83 -5.23 -0.49
N GLY A 52 9.29 -4.02 -0.16
CA GLY A 52 8.46 -2.83 -0.09
C GLY A 52 7.83 -2.49 -1.46
N LEU A 53 8.62 -2.58 -2.53
CA LEU A 53 8.13 -2.35 -3.88
C LEU A 53 7.09 -3.39 -4.30
N GLY A 54 7.30 -4.67 -3.96
CA GLY A 54 6.32 -5.73 -4.17
C GLY A 54 4.99 -5.46 -3.45
N MET A 55 5.05 -5.00 -2.19
CA MET A 55 3.86 -4.58 -1.44
C MET A 55 3.14 -3.40 -2.09
N LEU A 56 3.89 -2.40 -2.56
CA LEU A 56 3.31 -1.22 -3.21
C LEU A 56 2.58 -1.59 -4.51
N ILE A 57 3.17 -2.48 -5.31
CA ILE A 57 2.55 -3.02 -6.54
C ILE A 57 1.25 -3.77 -6.21
N LEU A 58 1.24 -4.58 -5.16
CA LEU A 58 0.06 -5.33 -4.71
C LEU A 58 -1.04 -4.42 -4.13
N GLY A 59 -0.65 -3.39 -3.38
CA GLY A 59 -1.57 -2.41 -2.77
C GLY A 59 -2.25 -1.52 -3.81
N ARG A 60 -1.56 -1.19 -4.91
CA ARG A 60 -2.11 -0.34 -5.98
C ARG A 60 -3.21 -1.00 -6.82
N ARG A 61 -3.44 -2.32 -6.69
CA ARG A 61 -4.47 -3.07 -7.45
C ARG A 61 -5.87 -3.00 -6.83
N ARG A 62 -6.09 -2.26 -5.75
CA ARG A 62 -7.42 -2.04 -5.15
C ARG A 62 -7.83 -0.57 -5.27
N ALA A 63 -8.47 -0.24 -6.38
CA ALA A 63 -9.28 0.95 -6.52
C ALA A 63 -10.45 0.63 -7.45
N LEU A 64 -11.45 -0.07 -6.91
CA LEU A 64 -12.81 0.07 -7.39
C LEU A 64 -13.67 0.44 -6.17
N PRO A 65 -13.94 1.74 -5.99
CA PRO A 65 -15.04 2.19 -5.17
C PRO A 65 -16.31 1.51 -5.69
N LYS A 66 -16.92 0.67 -4.88
CA LYS A 66 -18.23 0.08 -5.18
C LYS A 66 -19.28 0.96 -4.54
N ASP A 67 -19.32 2.22 -4.99
CA ASP A 67 -20.24 3.23 -4.49
C ASP A 67 -21.65 3.03 -5.12
N SER A 68 -21.82 2.02 -5.97
CA SER A 68 -23.05 1.74 -6.70
C SER A 68 -24.12 0.95 -5.91
N GLU A 69 -23.83 0.50 -4.69
CA GLU A 69 -24.78 -0.31 -3.89
C GLU A 69 -25.60 0.51 -2.88
N GLU A 70 -25.14 1.68 -2.43
CA GLU A 70 -25.92 2.54 -1.51
C GLU A 70 -27.01 3.36 -2.23
N GLU A 71 -26.83 3.68 -3.52
CA GLU A 71 -27.81 4.44 -4.32
C GLU A 71 -29.05 3.60 -4.68
N THR A 72 -28.90 2.28 -4.83
CA THR A 72 -30.03 1.37 -5.13
C THR A 72 -30.80 0.92 -3.89
N ALA A 73 -30.16 0.91 -2.70
CA ALA A 73 -30.82 0.62 -1.42
C ALA A 73 -31.66 1.78 -0.88
N ASN A 74 -31.36 3.02 -1.31
CA ASN A 74 -32.09 4.22 -0.91
C ASN A 74 -33.13 4.70 -1.94
N LEU A 75 -33.42 3.88 -2.96
CA LEU A 75 -34.67 3.95 -3.74
C LEU A 75 -35.84 3.53 -2.83
N THR A 76 -36.11 4.44 -1.90
CA THR A 76 -37.02 4.29 -0.78
C THR A 76 -38.46 4.03 -1.23
N PRO A 77 -39.30 3.45 -0.36
CA PRO A 77 -40.75 3.27 -0.54
C PRO A 77 -41.53 4.49 -1.05
N GLN A 78 -40.94 5.69 -0.96
CA GLN A 78 -41.37 6.96 -1.56
C GLN A 78 -41.71 6.86 -3.06
N ALA A 79 -40.94 6.09 -3.84
CA ALA A 79 -41.23 5.87 -5.26
C ALA A 79 -42.52 5.04 -5.45
N ARG A 80 -42.79 4.10 -4.55
CA ARG A 80 -44.03 3.31 -4.53
C ARG A 80 -45.23 4.11 -4.01
N GLU A 81 -45.01 5.03 -3.07
CA GLU A 81 -46.08 5.85 -2.49
C GLU A 81 -46.56 6.96 -3.44
N LYS A 82 -45.64 7.66 -4.13
CA LYS A 82 -46.01 8.63 -5.17
C LYS A 82 -46.75 7.98 -6.35
N GLN A 83 -46.47 6.71 -6.62
CA GLN A 83 -47.15 5.94 -7.66
C GLN A 83 -48.55 5.47 -7.24
N ASN A 84 -48.79 5.26 -5.94
CA ASN A 84 -50.10 4.85 -5.42
C ASN A 84 -51.07 6.05 -5.27
N VAL A 85 -50.56 7.23 -4.90
CA VAL A 85 -51.36 8.48 -4.79
C VAL A 85 -51.76 9.03 -6.16
N SER A 86 -50.99 8.76 -7.22
CA SER A 86 -51.34 9.20 -8.57
C SER A 86 -52.44 8.35 -9.24
N ASN A 87 -52.77 7.19 -8.69
CA ASN A 87 -53.67 6.20 -9.31
C ASN A 87 -55.07 6.15 -8.66
N ASN A 88 -55.39 7.05 -7.74
CA ASN A 88 -56.69 7.15 -7.04
C ASN A 88 -57.19 8.59 -7.02
#